data_AF-A0A841ADM8-F1
#
_entry.id   AF-A0A841ADM8-F1
#
_cell.length_a   1.000
_cell.length_b   1.000
_cell.length_c   1.000
_cell.angle_alpha   90.00
_cell.angle_beta   90.00
_cell.angle_gamma   90.00
#
_symmetry.space_group_name_H-M   'P 1'
#
loop_
_entity.id
_entity.type
_entity.pdbx_description
1 polymer ?
#
loop_
_entity_poly.entity_id
_entity_poly.type
_entity_poly.pdbx_seq_one_letter_code
_entity_poly.pdbx_strand_id
1 'polypeptide(L)'
;MTTPSLSADTPRGRMYRLEPEGPLMYPSITTVAGMRAKDFLQDWYATMASKRALDMYAWLDRNPDRAAAEISRVTRDRWGTQKRIAAAAPEYTRTAADFGTLVHAACEDWGRSGSRPTGERVGEIAEEMRTAQGAFAAEKDSADLIRRADVRLDGYGRFLDDFQPEFLEVEQTVVNHTVGYAGTTDAIVKIGNTVLSADIKTSKKVRGDYALQGVAVCRAELLLDEDGSTREMPDLTGAFIVHLPEKGGYQAVPLRTGDAEFEVFRSLRTAWSFEPDECALEPAGDPKALMLSLLRTKGGLGGIDSLG
;
A
#
# COMPACT_ATOMS: atom_id res chain seq x y z
N MET A 1 5.54 9.06 -7.02
CA MET A 1 4.22 9.27 -6.40
C MET A 1 4.38 10.28 -5.28
N THR A 2 3.94 11.51 -5.53
CA THR A 2 3.67 12.47 -4.47
C THR A 2 2.59 11.88 -3.58
N THR A 3 2.73 12.00 -2.26
CA THR A 3 1.60 11.70 -1.37
C THR A 3 0.43 12.57 -1.83
N PRO A 4 -0.76 12.00 -2.13
CA PRO A 4 -1.93 12.79 -2.49
C PRO A 4 -2.11 13.91 -1.46
N SER A 5 -2.31 15.14 -1.93
CA SER A 5 -2.31 16.35 -1.08
C SER A 5 -3.27 16.25 0.11
N LEU A 6 -4.36 15.50 -0.06
CA LEU A 6 -5.39 15.25 0.93
C LEU A 6 -5.15 14.01 1.80
N SER A 7 -3.96 13.41 1.78
CA SER A 7 -3.64 12.22 2.57
C SER A 7 -2.48 12.45 3.53
N ALA A 8 -2.46 11.68 4.62
CA ALA A 8 -1.35 11.64 5.57
C ALA A 8 -1.22 10.26 6.20
N ASP A 9 0.01 9.87 6.55
CA ASP A 9 0.28 8.64 7.26
C ASP A 9 0.06 8.83 8.77
N THR A 10 -0.64 7.89 9.40
CA THR A 10 -0.90 7.85 10.84
C THR A 10 -0.40 6.52 11.43
N PRO A 11 -0.33 6.37 12.77
CA PRO A 11 -0.05 5.07 13.39
C PRO A 11 -1.03 3.96 12.99
N ARG A 12 -2.26 4.30 12.58
CA ARG A 12 -3.30 3.34 12.12
C ARG A 12 -3.30 3.14 10.60
N GLY A 13 -2.31 3.67 9.89
CA GLY A 13 -2.18 3.62 8.43
C GLY A 13 -2.47 4.96 7.76
N ARG A 14 -2.43 4.99 6.42
CA ARG A 14 -2.73 6.19 5.65
C ARG A 14 -4.21 6.55 5.76
N MET A 15 -4.50 7.81 6.00
CA MET A 15 -5.84 8.37 6.04
C MET A 15 -5.96 9.58 5.11
N TYR A 16 -7.19 9.92 4.77
CA TYR A 16 -7.56 11.03 3.90
C TYR A 16 -8.44 12.04 4.63
N ARG A 17 -8.22 13.31 4.30
CA ARG A 17 -9.10 14.44 4.60
C ARG A 17 -9.92 14.75 3.34
N LEU A 18 -11.06 15.42 3.51
CA LEU A 18 -11.98 15.73 2.41
C LEU A 18 -11.75 17.13 1.81
N GLU A 19 -10.97 17.94 2.49
CA GLU A 19 -10.68 19.32 2.12
C GLU A 19 -9.26 19.68 2.58
N PRO A 20 -8.61 20.65 1.93
CA PRO A 20 -7.32 21.16 2.37
C PRO A 20 -7.37 21.58 3.84
N GLU A 21 -6.34 21.20 4.62
CA GLU A 21 -6.22 21.49 6.06
C GLU A 21 -7.32 20.90 6.97
N GLY A 22 -8.28 20.15 6.43
CA GLY A 22 -9.33 19.48 7.20
C GLY A 22 -8.84 18.30 8.05
N PRO A 23 -9.70 17.76 8.93
CA PRO A 23 -9.38 16.59 9.73
C PRO A 23 -9.25 15.33 8.86
N LEU A 24 -8.42 14.38 9.31
CA LEU A 24 -8.36 13.05 8.68
C LEU A 24 -9.62 12.27 9.04
N MET A 25 -10.39 11.88 8.03
CA MET A 25 -11.71 11.27 8.19
C MET A 25 -11.71 9.79 7.81
N TYR A 26 -11.08 9.44 6.69
CA TYR A 26 -11.24 8.12 6.08
C TYR A 26 -9.93 7.36 5.96
N PRO A 27 -9.86 6.07 6.36
CA PRO A 27 -8.71 5.24 6.07
C PRO A 27 -8.58 5.01 4.56
N SER A 28 -7.34 4.83 4.11
CA SER A 28 -7.06 4.50 2.72
C SER A 28 -7.58 3.10 2.37
N ILE A 29 -7.93 2.88 1.09
CA ILE A 29 -8.26 1.55 0.54
C ILE A 29 -7.17 0.52 0.90
N THR A 30 -5.90 0.92 0.79
CA THR A 30 -4.75 0.06 1.08
C THR A 30 -4.59 -0.25 2.57
N THR A 31 -4.92 0.70 3.45
CA THR A 31 -4.95 0.52 4.91
C THR A 31 -6.03 -0.49 5.30
N VAL A 32 -7.24 -0.32 4.76
CA VAL A 32 -8.37 -1.24 5.01
C VAL A 32 -8.06 -2.64 4.51
N ALA A 33 -7.65 -2.80 3.24
CA ALA A 33 -7.27 -4.10 2.69
C ALA A 33 -6.08 -4.73 3.45
N GLY A 34 -5.23 -3.89 4.05
CA GLY A 34 -4.09 -4.28 4.87
C GLY A 34 -4.44 -5.00 6.17
N MET A 35 -5.68 -4.88 6.67
CA MET A 35 -6.17 -5.56 7.90
C MET A 35 -6.22 -7.09 7.78
N ARG A 36 -6.14 -7.63 6.56
CA ARG A 36 -6.12 -9.07 6.33
C ARG A 36 -4.88 -9.71 6.99
N ALA A 37 -5.07 -10.86 7.62
CA ALA A 37 -3.98 -11.66 8.16
C ALA A 37 -2.98 -12.08 7.07
N LYS A 38 -1.69 -12.04 7.38
CA LYS A 38 -0.58 -12.33 6.46
C LYS A 38 0.38 -13.36 7.05
N ASP A 39 -0.17 -14.41 7.67
CA ASP A 39 0.59 -15.42 8.41
C ASP A 39 1.68 -16.09 7.56
N PHE A 40 1.42 -16.25 6.26
CA PHE A 40 2.40 -16.76 5.29
C PHE A 40 3.68 -15.94 5.16
N LEU A 41 3.70 -14.69 5.67
CA LEU A 41 4.91 -13.88 5.69
C LEU A 41 5.87 -14.31 6.81
N GLN A 42 5.41 -14.96 7.88
CA GLN A 42 6.28 -15.31 9.02
C GLN A 42 7.49 -16.14 8.58
N ASP A 43 7.27 -17.17 7.78
CA ASP A 43 8.35 -18.01 7.21
C ASP A 43 9.29 -17.21 6.30
N TRP A 44 8.73 -16.25 5.56
CA TRP A 44 9.51 -15.37 4.70
C TRP A 44 10.39 -14.41 5.50
N TYR A 45 9.88 -13.82 6.59
CA TYR A 45 10.68 -13.01 7.53
C TYR A 45 11.84 -13.82 8.12
N ALA A 46 11.56 -15.05 8.57
CA ALA A 46 12.58 -15.96 9.10
C ALA A 46 13.64 -16.31 8.04
N THR A 47 13.22 -16.57 6.81
CA THR A 47 14.11 -16.85 5.67
C THR A 47 15.01 -15.66 5.37
N MET A 48 14.46 -14.44 5.32
CA MET A 48 15.23 -13.22 5.04
C MET A 48 16.28 -12.93 6.11
N ALA A 49 15.90 -13.07 7.39
CA ALA A 49 16.84 -12.93 8.51
C ALA A 49 17.95 -13.99 8.45
N SER A 50 17.59 -15.25 8.22
CA SER A 50 18.55 -16.36 8.11
C SER A 50 19.52 -16.16 6.95
N LYS A 51 19.03 -15.74 5.79
CA LYS A 51 19.88 -15.43 4.62
C LYS A 51 20.89 -14.33 4.94
N ARG A 52 20.45 -13.24 5.58
CA ARG A 52 21.36 -12.16 5.99
C ARG A 52 22.44 -12.65 6.96
N ALA A 53 22.10 -13.53 7.90
CA ALA A 53 23.08 -14.11 8.82
C ALA A 53 24.11 -14.99 8.07
N LEU A 54 23.66 -15.81 7.10
CA LEU A 54 24.55 -16.61 6.26
C LEU A 54 25.46 -15.73 5.38
N ASP A 55 24.93 -14.64 4.82
CA ASP A 55 25.71 -13.68 4.03
C ASP A 55 26.79 -13.00 4.88
N MET A 56 26.48 -12.65 6.14
CA MET A 56 27.44 -12.13 7.10
C MET A 56 28.53 -13.16 7.42
N TYR A 57 28.17 -14.43 7.60
CA TYR A 57 29.14 -15.50 7.82
C TYR A 57 30.06 -15.69 6.60
N ALA A 58 29.48 -15.77 5.39
CA ALA A 58 30.25 -15.87 4.14
C ALA A 58 31.14 -14.63 3.90
N TRP A 59 30.75 -13.45 4.40
CA TRP A 59 31.60 -12.26 4.35
C TRP A 59 32.87 -12.43 5.20
N LEU A 60 32.78 -13.04 6.40
CA LEU A 60 33.94 -13.30 7.24
C LEU A 60 34.93 -14.23 6.53
N ASP A 61 34.43 -15.29 5.90
CA ASP A 61 35.23 -16.25 5.14
C ASP A 61 35.98 -15.59 3.97
N ARG A 62 35.31 -14.70 3.22
CA ARG A 62 35.93 -13.92 2.14
C ARG A 62 36.88 -12.81 2.61
N ASN A 63 36.87 -12.46 3.90
CA ASN A 63 37.64 -11.33 4.45
C ASN A 63 38.40 -11.75 5.72
N PRO A 64 39.31 -12.74 5.65
CA PRO A 64 39.95 -13.33 6.84
C PRO A 64 40.70 -12.29 7.68
N ASP A 65 41.39 -11.34 7.05
CA ASP A 65 42.16 -10.28 7.74
C ASP A 65 41.25 -9.34 8.56
N ARG A 66 39.96 -9.25 8.23
CA ARG A 66 38.98 -8.38 8.90
C ARG A 66 38.06 -9.16 9.85
N ALA A 67 38.08 -10.50 9.80
CA ALA A 67 37.13 -11.34 10.49
C ALA A 67 37.18 -11.16 12.02
N ALA A 68 38.39 -11.14 12.61
CA ALA A 68 38.56 -10.98 14.06
C ALA A 68 37.98 -9.64 14.58
N ALA A 69 38.22 -8.55 13.86
CA ALA A 69 37.68 -7.23 14.21
C ALA A 69 36.15 -7.20 14.10
N GLU A 70 35.59 -7.80 13.06
CA GLU A 70 34.14 -7.87 12.86
C GLU A 70 33.45 -8.75 13.90
N ILE A 71 34.04 -9.90 14.24
CA ILE A 71 33.55 -10.78 15.32
C ILE A 71 33.55 -10.03 16.66
N SER A 72 34.62 -9.28 16.97
CA SER A 72 34.69 -8.45 18.17
C SER A 72 33.60 -7.36 18.18
N ARG A 73 33.35 -6.71 17.04
CA ARG A 73 32.28 -5.71 16.88
C ARG A 73 30.89 -6.31 17.13
N VAL A 74 30.59 -7.45 16.51
CA VAL A 74 29.31 -8.16 16.70
C VAL A 74 29.15 -8.65 18.14
N THR A 75 30.22 -9.14 18.75
CA THR A 75 30.20 -9.62 20.14
C THR A 75 29.92 -8.51 21.14
N ARG A 76 30.46 -7.31 20.90
CA ARG A 76 30.21 -6.12 21.72
C ARG A 76 28.80 -5.55 21.53
N ASP A 77 28.24 -5.63 20.33
CA ASP A 77 26.89 -5.16 20.01
C ASP A 77 26.01 -6.28 19.40
N ARG A 78 25.67 -7.26 20.24
CA ARG A 78 24.82 -8.39 19.84
C ARG A 78 23.41 -7.92 19.47
N TRP A 79 22.86 -7.02 20.26
CA TRP A 79 21.48 -6.55 20.08
C TRP A 79 21.32 -5.70 18.81
N GLY A 80 22.22 -4.74 18.56
CA GLY A 80 22.20 -3.97 17.32
C GLY A 80 22.46 -4.84 16.09
N THR A 81 23.29 -5.89 16.23
CA THR A 81 23.47 -6.88 15.16
C THR A 81 22.21 -7.70 14.91
N GLN A 82 21.55 -8.20 15.95
CA GLN A 82 20.29 -8.93 15.83
C GLN A 82 19.20 -8.07 15.16
N LYS A 83 19.10 -6.79 15.53
CA LYS A 83 18.19 -5.84 14.88
C LYS A 83 18.49 -5.68 13.39
N ARG A 84 19.76 -5.53 13.00
CA ARG A 84 20.15 -5.45 11.58
C ARG A 84 19.84 -6.74 10.82
N ILE A 85 19.98 -7.90 11.45
CA ILE A 85 19.59 -9.18 10.84
C ILE A 85 18.07 -9.22 10.64
N ALA A 86 17.29 -8.89 11.68
CA ALA A 86 15.83 -8.87 11.63
C ALA A 86 15.27 -7.84 10.63
N ALA A 87 16.00 -6.75 10.36
CA ALA A 87 15.62 -5.72 9.40
C ALA A 87 15.69 -6.17 7.92
N ALA A 88 16.17 -7.38 7.62
CA ALA A 88 16.33 -7.88 6.25
C ALA A 88 15.04 -7.86 5.41
N ALA A 89 13.95 -8.38 5.97
CA ALA A 89 12.66 -8.40 5.29
C ALA A 89 12.06 -6.99 5.14
N PRO A 90 11.99 -6.15 6.19
CA PRO A 90 11.54 -4.76 6.06
C PRO A 90 12.32 -3.94 5.04
N GLU A 91 13.65 -4.06 5.02
CA GLU A 91 14.49 -3.36 4.04
C GLU A 91 14.23 -3.84 2.62
N TYR A 92 14.11 -5.16 2.41
CA TYR A 92 13.75 -5.71 1.09
C TYR A 92 12.39 -5.19 0.62
N THR A 93 11.39 -5.20 1.50
CA THR A 93 10.05 -4.67 1.19
C THR A 93 10.10 -3.20 0.84
N ARG A 94 10.88 -2.40 1.58
CA ARG A 94 11.07 -0.97 1.30
C ARG A 94 11.72 -0.75 -0.07
N THR A 95 12.83 -1.41 -0.37
CA THR A 95 13.49 -1.29 -1.68
C THR A 95 12.58 -1.71 -2.83
N ALA A 96 11.80 -2.78 -2.66
CA ALA A 96 10.83 -3.20 -3.66
C ALA A 96 9.69 -2.18 -3.84
N ALA A 97 9.23 -1.57 -2.74
CA ALA A 97 8.21 -0.52 -2.77
C ALA A 97 8.74 0.75 -3.44
N ASP A 98 9.95 1.22 -3.10
CA ASP A 98 10.60 2.38 -3.75
C ASP A 98 10.69 2.17 -5.26
N PHE A 99 11.14 0.99 -5.70
CA PHE A 99 11.22 0.66 -7.12
C PHE A 99 9.84 0.64 -7.79
N GLY A 100 8.83 0.10 -7.13
CA GLY A 100 7.45 0.18 -7.60
C GLY A 100 7.00 1.62 -7.80
N THR A 101 7.20 2.48 -6.79
CA THR A 101 6.83 3.90 -6.84
C THR A 101 7.53 4.66 -7.98
N LEU A 102 8.79 4.35 -8.28
CA LEU A 102 9.52 4.91 -9.43
C LEU A 102 8.85 4.52 -10.75
N VAL A 103 8.48 3.24 -10.91
CA VAL A 103 7.82 2.75 -12.14
C VAL A 103 6.43 3.38 -12.28
N HIS A 104 5.65 3.49 -11.21
CA HIS A 104 4.35 4.19 -11.26
C HIS A 104 4.52 5.65 -11.70
N ALA A 105 5.46 6.38 -11.10
CA ALA A 105 5.72 7.78 -11.46
C ALA A 105 6.14 7.94 -12.92
N ALA A 106 6.94 7.01 -13.46
CA ALA A 106 7.31 7.02 -14.87
C ALA A 106 6.13 6.67 -15.81
N CYS A 107 5.27 5.72 -15.41
CA CYS A 107 4.05 5.41 -16.17
C CYS A 107 3.02 6.56 -16.13
N GLU A 108 2.94 7.27 -15.01
CA GLU A 108 2.12 8.47 -14.82
C GLU A 108 2.61 9.60 -15.74
N ASP A 109 3.92 9.88 -15.73
CA ASP A 109 4.55 10.86 -16.62
C ASP A 109 4.29 10.53 -18.10
N TRP A 110 4.35 9.24 -18.46
CA TRP A 110 3.97 8.78 -19.80
C TRP A 110 2.48 9.03 -20.08
N GLY A 111 1.58 8.62 -19.18
CA GLY A 111 0.14 8.80 -19.36
C GLY A 111 -0.27 10.27 -19.53
N ARG A 112 0.37 11.18 -18.79
CA ARG A 112 0.10 12.63 -18.87
C ARG A 112 0.71 13.28 -20.11
N SER A 113 1.95 12.93 -20.46
CA SER A 113 2.66 13.55 -21.60
C SER A 113 2.32 12.93 -22.96
N GLY A 114 1.72 11.73 -22.97
CA GLY A 114 1.49 10.93 -24.17
C GLY A 114 2.76 10.34 -24.78
N SER A 115 3.93 10.51 -24.16
CA SER A 115 5.22 10.08 -24.69
C SER A 115 6.02 9.29 -23.65
N ARG A 116 6.77 8.28 -24.09
CA ARG A 116 7.59 7.48 -23.17
C ARG A 116 8.66 8.37 -22.51
N PRO A 117 8.81 8.35 -21.18
CA PRO A 117 9.87 9.09 -20.50
C PRO A 117 11.24 8.56 -20.91
N THR A 118 12.20 9.48 -21.08
CA THR A 118 13.60 9.13 -21.35
C THR A 118 14.25 8.54 -20.09
N GLY A 119 15.37 7.82 -20.27
CA GLY A 119 16.16 7.34 -19.13
C GLY A 119 16.66 8.47 -18.22
N GLU A 120 16.93 9.64 -18.78
CA GLU A 120 17.26 10.86 -18.04
C GLU A 120 16.10 11.29 -17.14
N ARG A 121 14.87 11.37 -17.69
CA ARG A 121 13.68 11.73 -16.91
C ARG A 121 13.40 10.73 -15.79
N VAL A 122 13.56 9.43 -16.04
CA VAL A 122 13.44 8.40 -14.99
C VAL A 122 14.51 8.58 -13.91
N GLY A 123 15.72 8.98 -14.29
CA GLY A 123 16.80 9.33 -13.36
C GLY A 123 16.46 10.53 -12.48
N GLU A 124 15.87 11.58 -13.05
CA GLU A 124 15.38 12.76 -12.31
C GLU A 124 14.33 12.37 -11.27
N ILE A 125 13.31 11.60 -11.67
CA ILE A 125 12.26 11.12 -10.75
C ILE A 125 12.89 10.32 -9.60
N ALA A 126 13.87 9.47 -9.88
CA ALA A 126 14.55 8.71 -8.84
C ALA A 126 15.34 9.61 -7.86
N GLU A 127 15.95 10.70 -8.36
CA GLU A 127 16.65 11.68 -7.52
C GLU A 127 15.69 12.53 -6.69
N GLU A 128 14.55 12.93 -7.26
CA GLU A 128 13.46 13.60 -6.53
C GLU A 128 12.97 12.72 -5.36
N MET A 129 12.73 11.44 -5.62
CA MET A 129 12.34 10.47 -4.59
C MET A 129 13.43 10.25 -3.53
N ARG A 130 14.70 10.21 -3.94
CA ARG A 130 15.84 10.11 -3.02
C ARG A 130 15.90 11.32 -2.10
N THR A 131 15.75 12.52 -2.64
CA THR A 131 15.79 13.78 -1.88
C THR A 131 14.61 13.91 -0.94
N ALA A 132 13.39 13.61 -1.41
CA ALA A 132 12.17 13.81 -0.63
C ALA A 132 11.94 12.74 0.44
N GLN A 133 12.33 11.48 0.19
CA GLN A 133 11.91 10.32 0.99
C GLN A 133 13.06 9.40 1.41
N GLY A 134 14.30 9.68 0.99
CA GLY A 134 15.44 8.80 1.22
C GLY A 134 15.37 7.49 0.41
N ALA A 135 14.53 7.43 -0.62
CA ALA A 135 14.41 6.27 -1.51
C ALA A 135 15.76 5.98 -2.17
N PHE A 136 16.03 4.70 -2.44
CA PHE A 136 17.25 4.26 -3.13
C PHE A 136 18.57 4.69 -2.43
N ALA A 137 18.57 4.98 -1.12
CA ALA A 137 19.78 5.38 -0.39
C ALA A 137 20.90 4.32 -0.40
N ALA A 138 20.54 3.05 -0.55
CA ALA A 138 21.49 1.94 -0.69
C ALA A 138 21.84 1.61 -2.15
N GLU A 139 21.19 2.25 -3.11
CA GLU A 139 21.43 2.04 -4.55
C GLU A 139 22.73 2.71 -4.95
N LYS A 140 23.61 1.95 -5.61
CA LYS A 140 24.95 2.42 -6.00
C LYS A 140 25.11 2.55 -7.51
N ASP A 141 24.24 1.89 -8.28
CA ASP A 141 24.27 1.91 -9.74
C ASP A 141 22.96 2.51 -10.26
N SER A 142 22.95 3.83 -10.40
CA SER A 142 21.80 4.55 -10.97
C SER A 142 21.51 4.11 -12.41
N ALA A 143 22.52 3.73 -13.18
CA ALA A 143 22.31 3.24 -14.53
C ALA A 143 21.59 1.88 -14.53
N ASP A 144 21.89 1.01 -13.57
CA ASP A 144 21.15 -0.25 -13.37
C ASP A 144 19.71 -0.03 -12.93
N LEU A 145 19.48 0.92 -12.01
CA LEU A 145 18.13 1.29 -11.60
C LEU A 145 17.28 1.73 -12.80
N ILE A 146 17.83 2.60 -13.65
CA ILE A 146 17.17 3.07 -14.88
C ILE A 146 16.93 1.90 -15.84
N ARG A 147 17.92 1.03 -16.08
CA ARG A 147 17.74 -0.16 -16.93
C ARG A 147 16.64 -1.09 -16.42
N ARG A 148 16.56 -1.33 -15.10
CA ARG A 148 15.49 -2.16 -14.52
C ARG A 148 14.12 -1.52 -14.69
N ALA A 149 14.01 -0.20 -14.56
CA ALA A 149 12.77 0.54 -14.81
C ALA A 149 12.37 0.47 -16.29
N ASP A 150 13.34 0.63 -17.21
CA ASP A 150 13.14 0.56 -18.66
C ASP A 150 12.51 -0.78 -19.10
N VAL A 151 12.94 -1.90 -18.51
CA VAL A 151 12.31 -3.22 -18.75
C VAL A 151 10.82 -3.24 -18.37
N ARG A 152 10.41 -2.49 -17.34
CA ARG A 152 8.99 -2.36 -16.95
C ARG A 152 8.24 -1.47 -17.93
N LEU A 153 8.84 -0.35 -18.30
CA LEU A 153 8.27 0.59 -19.25
C LEU A 153 8.10 -0.05 -20.64
N ASP A 154 8.98 -0.96 -21.07
CA ASP A 154 8.78 -1.77 -22.29
C ASP A 154 7.49 -2.58 -22.23
N GLY A 155 7.22 -3.21 -21.08
CA GLY A 155 5.95 -3.89 -20.84
C GLY A 155 4.77 -2.94 -20.92
N TYR A 156 4.87 -1.80 -20.24
CA TYR A 156 3.81 -0.78 -20.22
C TYR A 156 3.53 -0.22 -21.62
N GLY A 157 4.55 0.06 -22.42
CA GLY A 157 4.41 0.50 -23.81
C GLY A 157 3.65 -0.50 -24.66
N ARG A 158 3.98 -1.79 -24.56
CA ARG A 158 3.24 -2.84 -25.27
C ARG A 158 1.77 -2.93 -24.81
N PHE A 159 1.49 -2.72 -23.53
CA PHE A 159 0.12 -2.63 -23.05
C PHE A 159 -0.63 -1.45 -23.69
N LEU A 160 0.00 -0.26 -23.73
CA LEU A 160 -0.58 0.92 -24.37
C LEU A 160 -0.83 0.66 -25.86
N ASP A 161 0.12 0.02 -26.56
CA ASP A 161 0.01 -0.32 -27.97
C ASP A 161 -1.13 -1.32 -28.23
N ASP A 162 -1.21 -2.39 -27.43
CA ASP A 162 -2.17 -3.47 -27.65
C ASP A 162 -3.61 -3.11 -27.24
N PHE A 163 -3.78 -2.30 -26.18
CA PHE A 163 -5.10 -1.97 -25.61
C PHE A 163 -5.59 -0.57 -25.95
N GLN A 164 -4.72 0.34 -26.41
CA GLN A 164 -5.04 1.73 -26.76
C GLN A 164 -5.97 2.43 -25.74
N PRO A 165 -5.61 2.46 -24.44
CA PRO A 165 -6.47 3.05 -23.42
C PRO A 165 -6.55 4.59 -23.57
N GLU A 166 -7.77 5.12 -23.46
CA GLU A 166 -8.02 6.55 -23.25
C GLU A 166 -8.03 6.82 -21.74
N PHE A 167 -7.11 7.63 -21.23
CA PHE A 167 -7.05 7.98 -19.81
C PHE A 167 -8.10 9.04 -19.47
N LEU A 168 -9.04 8.68 -18.60
CA LEU A 168 -10.05 9.62 -18.09
C LEU A 168 -9.56 10.30 -16.81
N GLU A 169 -8.94 9.53 -15.92
CA GLU A 169 -8.38 10.00 -14.66
C GLU A 169 -7.01 9.33 -14.42
N VAL A 170 -6.07 10.06 -13.82
CA VAL A 170 -4.73 9.55 -13.46
C VAL A 170 -4.38 10.04 -12.06
N GLU A 171 -4.01 9.14 -11.15
CA GLU A 171 -3.73 9.46 -9.73
C GLU A 171 -4.89 10.20 -9.02
N GLN A 172 -6.13 9.90 -9.44
CA GLN A 172 -7.30 10.56 -8.89
C GLN A 172 -7.70 9.97 -7.54
N THR A 173 -8.02 10.84 -6.57
CA THR A 173 -8.57 10.40 -5.29
C THR A 173 -10.05 10.05 -5.46
N VAL A 174 -10.45 8.91 -4.91
CA VAL A 174 -11.82 8.40 -4.91
C VAL A 174 -12.32 8.23 -3.47
N VAL A 175 -13.61 8.47 -3.24
CA VAL A 175 -14.22 8.45 -1.91
C VAL A 175 -15.52 7.65 -1.94
N ASN A 176 -15.78 6.90 -0.87
CA ASN A 176 -17.09 6.33 -0.57
C ASN A 176 -17.49 6.75 0.86
N HIS A 177 -18.51 7.60 0.96
CA HIS A 177 -19.01 8.09 2.25
C HIS A 177 -19.82 7.04 2.98
N THR A 178 -20.59 6.22 2.26
CA THR A 178 -21.47 5.20 2.86
C THR A 178 -20.71 4.19 3.73
N VAL A 179 -19.56 3.72 3.25
CA VAL A 179 -18.67 2.78 3.94
C VAL A 179 -17.55 3.51 4.69
N GLY A 180 -17.25 4.75 4.30
CA GLY A 180 -16.31 5.63 4.98
C GLY A 180 -14.85 5.27 4.70
N TYR A 181 -14.47 5.24 3.42
CA TYR A 181 -13.08 5.07 2.97
C TYR A 181 -12.75 6.03 1.83
N ALA A 182 -11.45 6.23 1.59
CA ALA A 182 -10.94 6.95 0.43
C ALA A 182 -9.68 6.25 -0.11
N GLY A 183 -9.23 6.58 -1.30
CA GLY A 183 -7.99 6.06 -1.85
C GLY A 183 -7.62 6.74 -3.15
N THR A 184 -6.42 6.49 -3.65
CA THR A 184 -5.97 7.01 -4.94
C THR A 184 -5.84 5.83 -5.90
N THR A 185 -6.48 5.95 -7.08
CA THR A 185 -6.38 4.95 -8.15
C THR A 185 -5.27 5.37 -9.11
N ASP A 186 -4.49 4.42 -9.63
CA ASP A 186 -3.43 4.76 -10.60
C ASP A 186 -4.06 5.37 -11.87
N ALA A 187 -5.09 4.73 -12.43
CA ALA A 187 -5.86 5.30 -13.53
C ALA A 187 -7.32 4.81 -13.59
N ILE A 188 -8.17 5.65 -14.18
CA ILE A 188 -9.44 5.26 -14.79
C ILE A 188 -9.27 5.44 -16.29
N VAL A 189 -9.50 4.35 -17.03
CA VAL A 189 -9.29 4.30 -18.46
C VAL A 189 -10.54 3.84 -19.18
N LYS A 190 -10.70 4.28 -20.41
CA LYS A 190 -11.67 3.75 -21.35
C LYS A 190 -10.93 2.92 -22.40
N ILE A 191 -11.31 1.66 -22.52
CA ILE A 191 -10.79 0.73 -23.54
C ILE A 191 -11.99 0.30 -24.40
N GLY A 192 -11.98 0.69 -25.67
CA GLY A 192 -13.16 0.61 -26.52
C GLY A 192 -14.32 1.43 -25.94
N ASN A 193 -15.43 0.79 -25.58
CA ASN A 193 -16.61 1.43 -24.99
C ASN A 193 -16.77 1.15 -23.48
N THR A 194 -15.74 0.59 -22.84
CA THR A 194 -15.80 0.14 -21.45
C THR A 194 -14.89 1.00 -20.58
N VAL A 195 -15.45 1.56 -19.51
CA VAL A 195 -14.69 2.33 -18.51
C VAL A 195 -14.25 1.38 -17.38
N LEU A 196 -12.96 1.40 -17.05
CA LEU A 196 -12.31 0.47 -16.15
C LEU A 196 -11.35 1.21 -15.23
N SER A 197 -11.18 0.72 -14.01
CA SER A 197 -10.01 1.08 -13.19
C SER A 197 -8.82 0.22 -13.60
N ALA A 198 -7.67 0.86 -13.79
CA ALA A 198 -6.40 0.19 -14.07
C ALA A 198 -5.43 0.47 -12.92
N ASP A 199 -4.84 -0.59 -12.39
CA ASP A 199 -3.85 -0.51 -11.32
C ASP A 199 -2.54 -1.21 -11.75
N ILE A 200 -1.45 -0.48 -11.70
CA ILE A 200 -0.12 -0.92 -12.14
C ILE A 200 0.51 -1.72 -10.99
N LYS A 201 1.13 -2.86 -11.32
CA LYS A 201 1.84 -3.69 -10.34
C LYS A 201 3.15 -4.24 -10.90
N THR A 202 4.24 -3.99 -10.18
CA THR A 202 5.60 -4.51 -10.48
C THR A 202 5.97 -5.74 -9.63
N SER A 203 5.00 -6.34 -8.95
CA SER A 203 5.23 -7.49 -8.07
C SER A 203 5.65 -8.73 -8.85
N LYS A 204 6.14 -9.77 -8.15
CA LYS A 204 6.55 -11.03 -8.80
C LYS A 204 5.38 -11.79 -9.45
N LYS A 205 4.18 -11.59 -8.93
CA LYS A 205 2.94 -12.21 -9.41
C LYS A 205 1.74 -11.36 -8.99
N VAL A 206 0.70 -11.39 -9.80
CA VAL A 206 -0.62 -10.87 -9.42
C VAL A 206 -1.18 -11.74 -8.30
N ARG A 207 -1.64 -11.08 -7.22
CA ARG A 207 -2.24 -11.73 -6.07
C ARG A 207 -3.74 -11.50 -6.08
N GLY A 208 -4.51 -12.51 -5.68
CA GLY A 208 -5.97 -12.42 -5.64
C GLY A 208 -6.49 -11.34 -4.67
N ASP A 209 -5.71 -10.98 -3.65
CA ASP A 209 -6.09 -9.93 -2.70
C ASP A 209 -6.08 -8.51 -3.30
N TYR A 210 -5.53 -8.32 -4.50
CA TYR A 210 -5.65 -7.06 -5.24
C TYR A 210 -7.09 -6.75 -5.65
N ALA A 211 -7.97 -7.77 -5.72
CA ALA A 211 -9.40 -7.59 -5.94
C ALA A 211 -10.05 -6.65 -4.92
N LEU A 212 -9.54 -6.61 -3.67
CA LEU A 212 -10.05 -5.70 -2.64
C LEU A 212 -9.80 -4.22 -2.97
N GLN A 213 -8.68 -3.92 -3.64
CA GLN A 213 -8.40 -2.55 -4.09
C GLN A 213 -9.30 -2.21 -5.28
N GLY A 214 -9.34 -3.08 -6.28
CA GLY A 214 -10.16 -2.90 -7.48
C GLY A 214 -11.64 -2.71 -7.15
N VAL A 215 -12.21 -3.56 -6.30
CA VAL A 215 -13.63 -3.46 -5.92
C VAL A 215 -13.92 -2.19 -5.12
N ALA A 216 -13.00 -1.73 -4.28
CA ALA A 216 -13.19 -0.48 -3.53
C ALA A 216 -13.18 0.74 -4.46
N VAL A 217 -12.36 0.74 -5.52
CA VAL A 217 -12.40 1.80 -6.54
C VAL A 217 -13.71 1.73 -7.33
N CYS A 218 -14.12 0.55 -7.81
CA CYS A 218 -15.40 0.38 -8.52
C CYS A 218 -16.64 0.75 -7.69
N ARG A 219 -16.53 0.77 -6.37
CA ARG A 219 -17.61 1.13 -5.45
C ARG A 219 -17.45 2.53 -4.86
N ALA A 220 -16.45 3.30 -5.28
CA ALA A 220 -16.38 4.70 -4.91
C ALA A 220 -17.59 5.46 -5.46
N GLU A 221 -18.01 6.49 -4.72
CA GLU A 221 -19.18 7.31 -5.04
C GLU A 221 -18.75 8.59 -5.75
N LEU A 222 -17.57 9.12 -5.39
CA LEU A 222 -17.09 10.41 -5.84
C LEU A 222 -15.61 10.35 -6.19
N LEU A 223 -15.23 11.17 -7.17
CA LEU A 223 -13.86 11.65 -7.34
C LEU A 223 -13.70 12.89 -6.45
N LEU A 224 -12.57 12.96 -5.73
CA LEU A 224 -12.21 14.08 -4.86
C LEU A 224 -10.98 14.78 -5.42
N ASP A 225 -11.14 16.03 -5.82
CA ASP A 225 -10.07 16.85 -6.37
C ASP A 225 -9.26 17.53 -5.25
N GLU A 226 -8.06 18.01 -5.55
CA GLU A 226 -7.09 18.48 -4.55
C GLU A 226 -7.58 19.69 -3.74
N ASP A 227 -8.51 20.48 -4.29
CA ASP A 227 -9.12 21.63 -3.63
C ASP A 227 -10.30 21.26 -2.71
N GLY A 228 -10.65 19.97 -2.63
CA GLY A 228 -11.78 19.45 -1.86
C GLY A 228 -13.10 19.41 -2.63
N SER A 229 -13.13 19.86 -3.89
CA SER A 229 -14.31 19.70 -4.74
C SER A 229 -14.50 18.24 -5.15
N THR A 230 -15.74 17.88 -5.45
CA THR A 230 -16.11 16.51 -5.80
C THR A 230 -16.80 16.42 -7.15
N ARG A 231 -16.55 15.33 -7.86
CA ARG A 231 -17.19 14.97 -9.12
C ARG A 231 -17.82 13.58 -8.98
N GLU A 232 -18.87 13.32 -9.74
CA GLU A 232 -19.49 12.00 -9.75
C GLU A 232 -18.51 10.94 -10.25
N MET A 233 -18.50 9.78 -9.60
CA MET A 233 -17.72 8.64 -10.06
C MET A 233 -18.30 8.14 -11.40
N PRO A 234 -17.49 7.95 -12.46
CA PRO A 234 -17.97 7.30 -13.67
C PRO A 234 -18.37 5.85 -13.41
N ASP A 235 -19.36 5.35 -14.13
CA ASP A 235 -19.80 3.95 -14.02
C ASP A 235 -18.71 3.00 -14.53
N LEU A 236 -18.03 2.33 -13.60
CA LEU A 236 -16.94 1.40 -13.89
C LEU A 236 -17.49 0.00 -14.10
N THR A 237 -17.19 -0.60 -15.25
CA THR A 237 -17.52 -2.01 -15.51
C THR A 237 -16.71 -2.98 -14.63
N GLY A 238 -15.51 -2.57 -14.22
CA GLY A 238 -14.64 -3.38 -13.37
C GLY A 238 -13.25 -2.78 -13.22
N ALA A 239 -12.34 -3.58 -12.65
CA ALA A 239 -10.95 -3.22 -12.45
C ALA A 239 -10.01 -4.32 -12.97
N PHE A 240 -8.82 -3.93 -13.38
CA PHE A 240 -7.77 -4.86 -13.80
C PHE A 240 -6.39 -4.37 -13.39
N ILE A 241 -5.44 -5.31 -13.35
CA ILE A 241 -4.04 -5.05 -13.07
C ILE A 241 -3.26 -4.96 -14.37
N VAL A 242 -2.48 -3.90 -14.54
CA VAL A 242 -1.38 -3.82 -15.51
C VAL A 242 -0.13 -4.37 -14.83
N HIS A 243 0.11 -5.67 -14.98
CA HIS A 243 1.21 -6.36 -14.34
C HIS A 243 2.49 -6.25 -15.17
N LEU A 244 3.53 -5.67 -14.59
CA LEU A 244 4.85 -5.43 -15.19
C LEU A 244 5.92 -6.29 -14.47
N PRO A 245 6.09 -7.56 -14.86
CA PRO A 245 6.95 -8.51 -14.13
C PRO A 245 8.44 -8.22 -14.31
N GLU A 246 9.25 -8.80 -13.40
CA GLU A 246 10.69 -8.57 -13.36
C GLU A 246 11.43 -8.91 -14.67
N LYS A 247 10.97 -9.98 -15.31
CA LYS A 247 11.51 -10.52 -16.56
C LYS A 247 11.12 -9.74 -17.83
N GLY A 248 10.30 -8.70 -17.71
CA GLY A 248 9.78 -7.92 -18.85
C GLY A 248 8.48 -8.47 -19.47
N GLY A 249 7.92 -7.69 -20.40
CA GLY A 249 6.58 -7.89 -20.94
C GLY A 249 5.49 -7.34 -20.01
N TYR A 250 4.23 -7.64 -20.31
CA TYR A 250 3.10 -7.24 -19.48
C TYR A 250 2.02 -8.32 -19.43
N GLN A 251 1.10 -8.20 -18.46
CA GLN A 251 -0.17 -8.92 -18.45
C GLN A 251 -1.27 -7.96 -17.99
N ALA A 252 -2.38 -7.92 -18.73
CA ALA A 252 -3.62 -7.29 -18.26
C ALA A 252 -4.45 -8.36 -17.53
N VAL A 253 -4.58 -8.24 -16.21
CA VAL A 253 -5.24 -9.28 -15.38
C VAL A 253 -6.52 -8.73 -14.77
N PRO A 254 -7.72 -9.18 -15.22
CA PRO A 254 -8.97 -8.71 -14.65
C PRO A 254 -9.12 -9.16 -13.20
N LEU A 255 -9.76 -8.31 -12.38
CA LEU A 255 -10.05 -8.57 -10.99
C LEU A 255 -11.54 -8.91 -10.81
N ARG A 256 -11.85 -9.68 -9.77
CA ARG A 256 -13.23 -9.88 -9.33
C ARG A 256 -13.66 -8.65 -8.53
N THR A 257 -14.66 -7.92 -9.04
CA THR A 257 -15.16 -6.69 -8.42
C THR A 257 -16.65 -6.80 -8.07
N GLY A 258 -17.10 -8.00 -7.69
CA GLY A 258 -18.49 -8.28 -7.36
C GLY A 258 -18.85 -7.93 -5.91
N ASP A 259 -20.12 -8.18 -5.56
CA ASP A 259 -20.66 -7.92 -4.21
C ASP A 259 -19.91 -8.70 -3.13
N ALA A 260 -19.49 -9.94 -3.44
CA ALA A 260 -18.78 -10.79 -2.49
C ALA A 260 -17.41 -10.18 -2.10
N GLU A 261 -16.66 -9.67 -3.07
CA GLU A 261 -15.38 -9.01 -2.78
C GLU A 261 -15.58 -7.69 -2.04
N PHE A 262 -16.63 -6.94 -2.36
CA PHE A 262 -16.96 -5.72 -1.62
C PHE A 262 -17.35 -6.01 -0.17
N GLU A 263 -18.11 -7.08 0.08
CA GLU A 263 -18.50 -7.49 1.43
C GLU A 263 -17.29 -7.77 2.33
N VAL A 264 -16.28 -8.44 1.77
CA VAL A 264 -15.00 -8.67 2.46
C VAL A 264 -14.33 -7.34 2.76
N PHE A 265 -14.27 -6.42 1.81
CA PHE A 265 -13.70 -5.09 2.02
C PHE A 265 -14.43 -4.32 3.15
N ARG A 266 -15.77 -4.32 3.15
CA ARG A 266 -16.58 -3.70 4.22
C ARG A 266 -16.29 -4.32 5.58
N SER A 267 -16.18 -5.65 5.64
CA SER A 267 -15.85 -6.37 6.88
C SER A 267 -14.47 -5.97 7.42
N LEU A 268 -13.47 -5.81 6.54
CA LEU A 268 -12.16 -5.29 6.92
C LEU A 268 -12.21 -3.83 7.37
N ARG A 269 -13.07 -3.01 6.75
CA ARG A 269 -13.28 -1.62 7.16
C ARG A 269 -13.89 -1.54 8.56
N THR A 270 -14.87 -2.38 8.87
CA THR A 270 -15.45 -2.51 10.21
C THR A 270 -14.40 -2.97 11.21
N ALA A 271 -13.58 -3.97 10.85
CA ALA A 271 -12.48 -4.42 11.71
C ALA A 271 -11.45 -3.30 11.96
N TRP A 272 -11.14 -2.46 10.96
CA TRP A 272 -10.23 -1.33 11.13
C TRP A 272 -10.77 -0.28 12.11
N SER A 273 -12.10 -0.07 12.16
CA SER A 273 -12.75 0.86 13.12
C SER A 273 -12.70 0.39 14.56
N PHE A 274 -12.39 -0.89 14.82
CA PHE A 274 -12.41 -1.43 16.17
C PHE A 274 -11.36 -0.73 17.05
N GLU A 275 -11.78 -0.28 18.24
CA GLU A 275 -10.91 0.35 19.23
C GLU A 275 -10.81 -0.56 20.46
N PRO A 276 -9.67 -1.24 20.68
CA PRO A 276 -9.54 -2.23 21.75
C PRO A 276 -9.63 -1.61 23.13
N ASP A 277 -9.12 -0.39 23.31
CA ASP A 277 -9.08 0.29 24.61
C ASP A 277 -10.49 0.66 25.09
N GLU A 278 -11.44 0.90 24.18
CA GLU A 278 -12.85 1.15 24.51
C GLU A 278 -13.59 -0.12 25.00
N CYS A 279 -13.03 -1.30 24.77
CA CYS A 279 -13.64 -2.56 25.21
C CYS A 279 -13.39 -2.86 26.69
N ALA A 280 -12.36 -2.26 27.28
CA ALA A 280 -12.05 -2.42 28.69
C ALA A 280 -12.90 -1.44 29.52
N LEU A 281 -13.80 -1.98 30.34
CA LEU A 281 -14.59 -1.19 31.29
C LEU A 281 -13.77 -0.91 32.56
N GLU A 282 -14.20 0.12 33.30
CA GLU A 282 -13.63 0.44 34.61
C GLU A 282 -13.65 -0.77 35.56
N PRO A 283 -12.57 -1.00 36.35
CA PRO A 283 -12.52 -2.08 37.32
C PRO A 283 -13.69 -2.03 38.30
N ALA A 284 -14.42 -3.13 38.42
CA ALA A 284 -15.50 -3.24 39.39
C ALA A 284 -14.95 -3.37 40.81
N GLY A 285 -15.41 -2.52 41.73
CA GLY A 285 -15.03 -2.57 43.15
C GLY A 285 -15.67 -3.72 43.93
N ASP A 286 -16.76 -4.30 43.42
CA ASP A 286 -17.49 -5.41 44.05
C ASP A 286 -18.30 -6.22 43.00
N PRO A 287 -18.85 -7.41 43.36
CA PRO A 287 -19.64 -8.23 42.44
C PRO A 287 -20.90 -7.55 41.88
N LYS A 288 -21.53 -6.64 42.64
CA LYS A 288 -22.73 -5.92 42.19
C LYS A 288 -22.36 -4.90 41.12
N ALA A 289 -21.30 -4.14 41.33
CA ALA A 289 -20.76 -3.18 40.37
C ALA A 289 -20.36 -3.88 39.06
N LEU A 290 -19.77 -5.07 39.15
CA LEU A 290 -19.44 -5.89 37.97
C LEU A 290 -20.69 -6.26 37.17
N MET A 291 -21.72 -6.80 37.84
CA MET A 291 -22.97 -7.18 37.18
C MET A 291 -23.69 -5.98 36.56
N LEU A 292 -23.73 -4.84 37.25
CA LEU A 292 -24.30 -3.60 36.70
C LEU A 292 -23.56 -3.14 35.45
N SER A 293 -22.23 -3.14 35.48
CA SER A 293 -21.39 -2.77 34.34
C SER A 293 -21.67 -3.66 33.11
N LEU A 294 -21.74 -4.98 33.30
CA LEU A 294 -22.05 -5.93 32.22
C LEU A 294 -23.49 -5.85 31.71
N LEU A 295 -24.46 -5.54 32.57
CA LEU A 295 -25.84 -5.34 32.15
C LEU A 295 -26.01 -4.07 31.31
N ARG A 296 -25.20 -3.02 31.57
CA ARG A 296 -25.20 -1.78 30.78
C ARG A 296 -24.72 -2.06 29.37
N THR A 297 -23.63 -2.82 29.21
CA THR A 297 -23.08 -3.15 27.90
C THR A 297 -23.96 -4.10 27.10
N LYS A 298 -24.73 -4.98 27.75
CA LYS A 298 -25.73 -5.83 27.09
C LYS A 298 -26.96 -5.04 26.58
N GLY A 299 -27.05 -3.74 26.85
CA GLY A 299 -28.22 -2.91 26.52
C GLY A 299 -29.43 -3.16 27.43
N GLY A 300 -29.25 -3.85 28.56
CA GLY A 300 -30.33 -4.31 29.44
C GLY A 300 -30.81 -3.30 30.49
N LEU A 301 -30.22 -2.10 30.55
CA LEU A 301 -30.48 -1.13 31.62
C LEU A 301 -31.30 0.11 31.21
N GLY A 302 -31.80 0.17 29.97
CA GLY A 302 -32.75 1.21 29.53
C GLY A 302 -34.12 1.21 30.25
N GLY A 303 -34.24 0.53 31.39
CA GLY A 303 -35.47 0.43 32.19
C GLY A 303 -35.27 0.46 33.70
N ILE A 304 -34.08 0.84 34.21
CA ILE A 304 -33.86 0.99 35.67
C ILE A 304 -33.81 2.47 36.10
N ASP A 305 -33.63 3.40 35.17
CA ASP A 305 -33.72 4.84 35.46
C ASP A 305 -35.17 5.33 35.71
N SER A 306 -36.17 4.43 35.67
CA SER A 306 -37.58 4.71 35.97
C SER A 306 -38.06 4.24 37.36
N LEU A 307 -37.14 3.88 38.27
CA LEU A 307 -37.47 3.46 39.65
C LEU A 307 -36.76 4.29 40.74
N GLY A 308 -36.43 5.55 40.45
CA GLY A 308 -35.95 6.54 41.42
C GLY A 308 -36.97 7.64 41.67
#